data_AF-A0A2I0T2S9-F1
#
_entry.id   AF-A0A2I0T2S9-F1
#
_cell.length_a   1.000
_cell.length_b   1.000
_cell.length_c   1.000
_cell.angle_alpha   90.00
_cell.angle_beta   90.00
_cell.angle_gamma   90.00
#
_symmetry.space_group_name_H-M   'P 1'
#
loop_
_entity.id
_entity.type
_entity.pdbx_description
1 polymer ?
#
loop_
_entity_poly.entity_id
_entity_poly.type
_entity_poly.pdbx_seq_one_letter_code
_entity_poly.pdbx_strand_id
1 'polypeptide(L)'
;MVPSTPSSLLSSKSAFLLEKLLDFRRVCTSCTPNREYVRVFDVTERTALHRHHTGRMCHKCGAQLRDTIVHFGEKGTLRQPLNWEAATEAASKADVILCLGSSLKVLKKYPRLWCMSKPPTRRPKLYIVNLQFPYLYPLCHITRCFYLSNTLRAAALPGCVYAEDNKF
;
A
#
# COMPACT_ATOMS: atom_id res chain seq x y z
N MET A 1 -20.30 -2.35 -45.82
CA MET A 1 -19.58 -1.37 -44.99
C MET A 1 -20.19 -1.42 -43.60
N VAL A 2 -19.54 -2.11 -42.66
CA VAL A 2 -19.98 -2.23 -41.26
C VAL A 2 -19.16 -1.23 -40.45
N PRO A 3 -19.76 -0.30 -39.71
CA PRO A 3 -19.00 0.62 -38.87
C PRO A 3 -18.41 -0.15 -37.68
N SER A 4 -17.08 -0.14 -37.58
CA SER A 4 -16.31 -0.71 -36.49
C SER A 4 -16.51 0.10 -35.20
N THR A 5 -17.06 -0.53 -34.17
CA THR A 5 -17.08 -0.03 -32.79
C THR A 5 -15.65 0.05 -32.23
N PRO A 6 -15.23 1.15 -31.57
CA PRO A 6 -13.96 1.19 -30.86
C PRO A 6 -14.11 0.46 -29.53
N SER A 7 -13.78 -0.83 -29.53
CA SER A 7 -13.63 -1.66 -28.33
C SER A 7 -12.32 -1.35 -27.61
N SER A 8 -12.10 -0.11 -27.16
CA SER A 8 -11.01 0.20 -26.23
C SER A 8 -11.52 0.07 -24.81
N LEU A 9 -11.76 -1.17 -24.38
CA LEU A 9 -11.86 -1.50 -22.96
C LEU A 9 -10.55 -1.09 -22.30
N LEU A 10 -10.60 0.03 -21.58
CA LEU A 10 -9.51 0.59 -20.79
C LEU A 10 -9.10 -0.46 -19.75
N SER A 11 -8.09 -1.26 -20.05
CA SER A 11 -7.50 -2.22 -19.11
C SER A 11 -6.72 -1.44 -18.04
N SER A 12 -7.40 -0.72 -17.15
CA SER A 12 -6.78 0.02 -16.06
C SER A 12 -6.17 -0.97 -15.06
N LYS A 13 -4.84 -1.09 -15.06
CA LYS A 13 -4.11 -1.89 -14.07
C LYS A 13 -3.90 -1.02 -12.81
N SER A 14 -4.82 -1.14 -11.86
CA SER A 14 -4.78 -0.40 -10.59
C SER A 14 -4.01 -1.18 -9.53
N ALA A 15 -3.12 -0.51 -8.80
CA ALA A 15 -2.43 -1.07 -7.63
C ALA A 15 -3.09 -0.55 -6.34
N PHE A 16 -3.50 -1.47 -5.46
CA PHE A 16 -4.06 -1.17 -4.13
C PHE A 16 -3.04 -1.54 -3.04
N LEU A 17 -2.73 -0.59 -2.16
CA LEU A 17 -1.93 -0.84 -0.95
C LEU A 17 -2.88 -0.93 0.24
N LEU A 18 -3.23 -2.15 0.66
CA LEU A 18 -4.08 -2.41 1.82
C LEU A 18 -3.19 -2.63 3.07
N GLU A 19 -3.21 -1.70 4.03
CA GLU A 19 -2.33 -1.73 5.21
C GLU A 19 -2.97 -2.35 6.48
N LYS A 20 -4.21 -2.88 6.45
CA LYS A 20 -4.99 -3.15 7.69
C LYS A 20 -5.25 -4.61 8.10
N LEU A 21 -4.46 -5.60 7.69
CA LEU A 21 -4.71 -7.02 8.07
C LEU A 21 -3.47 -7.78 8.59
N LEU A 22 -2.41 -7.08 8.99
CA LEU A 22 -1.15 -7.72 9.43
C LEU A 22 -1.20 -8.23 10.89
N ASP A 23 -1.99 -7.57 11.72
CA ASP A 23 -2.27 -7.86 13.13
C ASP A 23 -3.05 -9.16 13.35
N PHE A 24 -3.74 -9.66 12.34
CA PHE A 24 -4.46 -10.94 12.38
C PHE A 24 -3.64 -12.13 11.86
N ARG A 25 -2.38 -11.90 11.46
CA ARG A 25 -1.54 -12.91 10.80
C ARG A 25 -0.33 -13.27 11.65
N ARG A 26 -0.11 -14.58 11.80
CA ARG A 26 1.10 -15.15 12.38
C ARG A 26 1.72 -16.18 11.45
N VAL A 27 3.04 -16.30 11.48
CA VAL A 27 3.80 -17.17 10.59
C VAL A 27 4.74 -18.09 11.37
N CYS A 28 4.92 -19.31 10.87
CA CYS A 28 5.99 -20.20 11.27
C CYS A 28 7.13 -20.10 10.25
N THR A 29 8.30 -19.66 10.69
CA THR A 29 9.52 -19.56 9.87
C THR A 29 10.39 -20.83 9.93
N SER A 30 10.04 -21.80 10.78
CA SER A 30 10.78 -23.07 10.91
C SER A 30 10.26 -24.16 9.95
N CYS A 31 9.10 -23.96 9.34
CA CYS A 31 8.56 -24.86 8.32
C CYS A 31 9.03 -24.42 6.92
N THR A 32 9.22 -25.37 6.02
CA THR A 32 9.43 -25.12 4.59
C THR A 32 8.28 -25.74 3.79
N PRO A 33 7.49 -24.96 3.03
CA PRO A 33 7.45 -23.50 3.05
C PRO A 33 6.95 -22.94 4.40
N ASN A 34 7.20 -21.65 4.64
CA ASN A 34 6.68 -20.94 5.82
C ASN A 34 5.16 -21.15 5.92
N ARG A 35 4.66 -21.35 7.14
CA ARG A 35 3.24 -21.63 7.36
C ARG A 35 2.55 -20.43 7.98
N GLU A 36 1.59 -19.87 7.26
CA GLU A 36 0.79 -18.72 7.68
C GLU A 36 -0.49 -19.16 8.37
N TYR A 37 -0.91 -18.39 9.38
CA TYR A 37 -2.18 -18.57 10.07
C TYR A 37 -2.87 -17.21 10.16
N VAL A 38 -4.03 -17.10 9.52
CA VAL A 38 -4.95 -15.98 9.69
C VAL A 38 -5.85 -16.27 10.88
N ARG A 39 -6.08 -15.27 11.73
CA ARG A 39 -6.91 -15.37 12.94
C ARG A 39 -7.99 -14.30 12.92
N VAL A 40 -9.04 -14.52 13.71
CA VAL A 40 -10.18 -13.59 13.85
C VAL A 40 -9.96 -12.54 14.94
N PHE A 41 -8.81 -12.61 15.62
CA PHE A 41 -8.45 -11.74 16.74
C PHE A 41 -6.98 -11.32 16.57
N ASP A 42 -6.61 -10.22 17.22
CA ASP A 42 -5.26 -9.65 17.18
C ASP A 42 -4.23 -10.64 17.77
N VAL A 43 -3.16 -10.92 17.02
CA VAL A 43 -2.10 -11.85 17.46
C VAL A 43 -0.90 -11.13 18.07
N THR A 44 -0.97 -9.81 18.23
CA THR A 44 0.17 -8.94 18.56
C THR A 44 0.19 -8.46 20.01
N GLU A 45 -0.76 -8.91 20.84
CA GLU A 45 -0.88 -8.56 22.26
C GLU A 45 0.41 -8.78 23.08
N ARG A 46 1.26 -9.74 22.66
CA ARG A 46 2.52 -10.11 23.33
C ARG A 46 3.77 -9.74 22.54
N THR A 47 3.60 -9.02 21.43
CA THR A 47 4.68 -8.69 20.51
C THR A 47 5.06 -7.23 20.64
N ALA A 48 6.32 -6.91 20.39
CA ALA A 48 6.87 -5.56 20.50
C ALA A 48 8.05 -5.41 19.54
N LEU A 49 8.62 -4.20 19.51
CA LEU A 49 9.87 -3.92 18.81
C LEU A 49 10.94 -4.98 19.18
N HIS A 50 11.47 -5.64 18.16
CA HIS A 50 12.45 -6.72 18.19
C HIS A 50 11.99 -8.00 18.90
N ARG A 51 10.70 -8.10 19.24
CA ARG A 51 10.08 -9.23 19.93
C ARG A 51 8.81 -9.66 19.22
N HIS A 52 8.97 -10.55 18.25
CA HIS A 52 7.84 -11.01 17.43
C HIS A 52 7.18 -12.31 17.91
N HIS A 53 7.64 -12.92 19.00
CA HIS A 53 7.09 -14.21 19.43
C HIS A 53 5.70 -14.03 20.03
N THR A 54 4.70 -14.64 19.40
CA THR A 54 3.30 -14.58 19.84
C THR A 54 3.01 -15.43 21.08
N GLY A 55 4.00 -16.20 21.57
CA GLY A 55 3.85 -17.15 22.67
C GLY A 55 3.06 -18.41 22.33
N ARG A 56 2.78 -18.66 21.05
CA ARG A 56 2.01 -19.81 20.58
C ARG A 56 2.85 -20.70 19.66
N MET A 57 2.48 -21.97 19.57
CA MET A 57 3.24 -22.98 18.83
C MET A 57 2.62 -23.34 17.48
N CYS A 58 3.47 -23.73 16.54
CA CYS A 58 3.09 -24.24 15.23
C CYS A 58 2.48 -25.65 15.37
N HIS A 59 1.32 -25.87 14.74
CA HIS A 59 0.62 -27.15 14.79
C HIS A 59 1.35 -28.29 14.04
N LYS A 60 2.36 -27.96 13.21
CA LYS A 60 3.12 -28.93 12.41
C LYS A 60 4.44 -29.32 13.08
N CYS A 61 5.23 -28.34 13.50
CA CYS A 61 6.60 -28.56 13.97
C CYS A 61 6.83 -28.17 15.42
N GLY A 62 5.81 -27.66 16.14
CA GLY A 62 5.94 -27.22 17.53
C GLY A 62 6.73 -25.91 17.74
N ALA A 63 7.39 -25.36 16.72
CA ALA A 63 8.17 -24.12 16.85
C ALA A 63 7.29 -22.90 17.19
N GLN A 64 7.90 -21.88 17.79
CA GLN A 64 7.19 -20.63 18.12
C GLN A 64 6.72 -19.88 16.87
N LEU A 65 5.49 -19.36 16.92
CA LEU A 65 4.90 -18.55 15.88
C LEU A 65 5.21 -17.07 16.11
N ARG A 66 5.45 -16.37 15.01
CA ARG A 66 5.77 -14.94 14.99
C ARG A 66 4.65 -14.11 14.37
N ASP A 67 4.46 -12.87 14.81
CA ASP A 67 3.61 -11.92 14.08
C ASP A 67 4.29 -11.49 12.76
N THR A 68 3.56 -10.70 11.97
CA THR A 68 4.04 -10.17 10.69
C THR A 68 4.15 -8.65 10.66
N ILE A 69 3.98 -7.99 11.80
CA ILE A 69 4.07 -6.54 11.93
C ILE A 69 5.54 -6.14 11.89
N VAL A 70 5.84 -5.10 11.12
CA VAL A 70 7.16 -4.47 11.11
C VAL A 70 7.05 -3.18 11.92
N HIS A 71 7.67 -3.14 13.10
CA HIS A 71 7.65 -1.94 13.92
C HIS A 71 8.59 -0.87 13.33
N PHE A 72 8.38 0.39 13.74
CA PHE A 72 9.30 1.47 13.38
C PHE A 72 10.70 1.19 13.91
N GLY A 73 11.70 1.30 13.04
CA GLY A 73 13.09 0.95 13.35
C GLY A 73 13.47 -0.49 12.96
N GLU A 74 12.52 -1.29 12.45
CA GLU A 74 12.77 -2.65 11.99
C GLU A 74 12.79 -2.79 10.48
N LYS A 75 13.38 -3.89 10.02
CA LYS A 75 13.32 -4.31 8.63
C LYS A 75 12.45 -5.55 8.51
N GLY A 76 11.42 -5.46 7.67
CA GLY A 76 10.60 -6.63 7.32
C GLY A 76 11.45 -7.68 6.59
N THR A 77 11.53 -8.88 7.16
CA THR A 77 12.31 -10.01 6.62
C THR A 77 11.45 -11.05 5.90
N LEU A 78 10.15 -11.02 6.13
CA LEU A 78 9.21 -12.00 5.60
C LEU A 78 8.80 -11.66 4.16
N ARG A 79 8.86 -12.65 3.26
CA ARG A 79 8.40 -12.49 1.88
C ARG A 79 6.90 -12.24 1.78
N GLN A 80 6.12 -12.98 2.55
CA GLN A 80 4.69 -12.77 2.74
C GLN A 80 4.46 -12.42 4.21
N PRO A 81 3.55 -11.49 4.54
CA PRO A 81 2.59 -10.81 3.66
C PRO A 81 3.12 -9.52 2.99
N LEU A 82 4.37 -9.13 3.24
CA LEU A 82 4.92 -7.87 2.73
C LEU A 82 4.95 -7.83 1.20
N ASN A 83 5.56 -8.83 0.56
CA ASN A 83 5.62 -8.99 -0.89
C ASN A 83 6.02 -7.71 -1.67
N TRP A 84 7.06 -7.02 -1.21
CA TRP A 84 7.57 -5.77 -1.81
C TRP A 84 7.99 -5.91 -3.27
N GLU A 85 8.42 -7.09 -3.69
CA GLU A 85 8.77 -7.38 -5.08
C GLU A 85 7.53 -7.27 -5.98
N ALA A 86 6.45 -7.99 -5.66
CA ALA A 86 5.22 -7.93 -6.43
C ALA A 86 4.58 -6.54 -6.38
N ALA A 87 4.64 -5.85 -5.23
CA ALA A 87 4.14 -4.49 -5.11
C ALA A 87 4.91 -3.51 -6.02
N THR A 88 6.24 -3.63 -6.07
CA THR A 88 7.09 -2.82 -6.95
C THR A 88 6.84 -3.14 -8.42
N GLU A 89 6.69 -4.42 -8.76
CA GLU A 89 6.41 -4.86 -10.12
C GLU A 89 5.03 -4.35 -10.59
N ALA A 90 4.00 -4.49 -9.76
CA ALA A 90 2.67 -3.96 -10.04
C ALA A 90 2.69 -2.44 -10.24
N ALA A 91 3.37 -1.71 -9.35
CA ALA A 91 3.54 -0.27 -9.48
C ALA A 91 4.28 0.10 -10.78
N SER A 92 5.26 -0.70 -11.21
CA SER A 92 6.00 -0.49 -12.45
C SER A 92 5.16 -0.68 -13.71
N LYS A 93 4.09 -1.48 -13.65
CA LYS A 93 3.18 -1.76 -14.77
C LYS A 93 1.90 -0.93 -14.73
N ALA A 94 1.68 -0.18 -13.65
CA ALA A 94 0.48 0.61 -13.46
C ALA A 94 0.54 1.93 -14.25
N ASP A 95 -0.60 2.32 -14.82
CA ASP A 95 -0.82 3.66 -15.37
C ASP A 95 -1.38 4.61 -14.30
N VAL A 96 -2.00 4.05 -13.27
CA VAL A 96 -2.67 4.78 -12.18
C VAL A 96 -2.41 4.09 -10.85
N ILE A 97 -2.04 4.87 -9.83
CA ILE A 97 -1.96 4.46 -8.43
C ILE A 97 -3.05 5.17 -7.65
N LEU A 98 -3.86 4.41 -6.91
CA LEU A 98 -4.92 4.93 -6.05
C LEU A 98 -4.59 4.64 -4.59
N CYS A 99 -4.36 5.68 -3.80
CA CYS A 99 -4.13 5.57 -2.37
C CYS A 99 -5.42 5.90 -1.61
N LEU A 100 -5.93 4.92 -0.86
CA LEU A 100 -7.14 5.06 -0.07
C LEU A 100 -6.80 5.07 1.42
N GLY A 101 -7.23 6.10 2.15
CA GLY A 101 -7.14 6.16 3.61
C GLY A 101 -5.71 6.09 4.18
N SER A 102 -4.68 6.35 3.36
CA SER A 102 -3.27 6.37 3.81
C SER A 102 -2.73 7.79 3.82
N SER A 103 -2.00 8.12 4.90
CA SER A 103 -1.27 9.39 5.01
C SER A 103 0.01 9.44 4.17
N LEU A 104 0.44 8.29 3.63
CA LEU A 104 1.66 8.10 2.84
C LEU A 104 2.97 8.50 3.52
N LYS A 105 2.95 8.82 4.83
CA LYS A 105 4.14 9.23 5.61
C LYS A 105 5.27 8.20 5.57
N VAL A 106 4.94 6.92 5.55
CA VAL A 106 5.90 5.81 5.48
C VAL A 106 6.23 5.50 4.02
N LEU A 107 5.22 5.38 3.17
CA LEU A 107 5.35 4.95 1.78
C LEU A 107 6.14 5.94 0.90
N LYS A 108 6.15 7.25 1.23
CA LYS A 108 6.97 8.24 0.51
C LYS A 108 8.48 7.93 0.50
N LYS A 109 8.97 7.16 1.49
CA LYS A 109 10.38 6.77 1.58
C LYS A 109 10.77 5.65 0.59
N TYR A 110 9.81 5.09 -0.14
CA TYR A 110 10.01 3.96 -1.05
C TYR A 110 9.89 4.41 -2.52
N PRO A 111 10.96 4.99 -3.12
CA PRO A 111 10.92 5.58 -4.47
C PRO A 111 10.53 4.60 -5.58
N ARG A 112 10.77 3.30 -5.37
CA ARG A 112 10.42 2.24 -6.33
C ARG A 112 8.90 2.10 -6.53
N LEU A 113 8.09 2.35 -5.50
CA LEU A 113 6.63 2.33 -5.61
C LEU A 113 6.11 3.49 -6.49
N TRP A 114 6.85 4.59 -6.56
CA TRP A 114 6.46 5.80 -7.29
C TRP A 114 7.08 5.88 -8.68
N CYS A 115 7.74 4.80 -9.14
CA CYS A 115 8.44 4.75 -10.42
C CYS A 115 9.40 5.93 -10.64
N MET A 116 10.13 6.36 -9.60
CA MET A 116 11.01 7.54 -9.66
C MET A 116 12.14 7.42 -10.70
N SER A 117 12.51 6.19 -11.06
CA SER A 117 13.48 5.91 -12.13
C SER A 117 12.96 6.23 -13.54
N LYS A 118 11.65 6.40 -13.71
CA LYS A 118 11.04 6.76 -14.99
C LYS A 118 10.97 8.28 -15.15
N PRO A 119 11.05 8.80 -16.38
CA PRO A 119 10.78 10.22 -16.64
C PRO A 119 9.34 10.58 -16.22
N PRO A 120 9.08 11.83 -15.76
CA PRO A 120 7.78 12.24 -15.22
C PRO A 120 6.58 11.91 -16.12
N THR A 121 6.74 11.98 -17.44
CA THR A 121 5.70 11.67 -18.44
C THR A 121 5.31 10.20 -18.51
N ARG A 122 6.15 9.29 -18.01
CA ARG A 122 5.92 7.83 -18.00
C ARG A 122 5.66 7.28 -16.60
N ARG A 123 5.45 8.16 -15.61
CA ARG A 123 5.07 7.78 -14.25
C ARG A 123 3.55 7.54 -14.19
N PRO A 124 3.09 6.63 -13.32
CA PRO A 124 1.66 6.45 -13.09
C PRO A 124 1.04 7.73 -12.54
N LYS A 125 -0.21 8.02 -12.91
CA LYS A 125 -1.01 9.10 -12.29
C LYS A 125 -1.35 8.70 -10.86
N LEU A 126 -1.20 9.63 -9.91
CA LEU A 126 -1.43 9.35 -8.49
C LEU A 126 -2.73 10.00 -8.01
N TYR A 127 -3.67 9.18 -7.51
CA TYR A 127 -4.92 9.63 -6.91
C TYR A 127 -4.91 9.28 -5.43
N ILE A 128 -5.27 10.23 -4.58
CA ILE A 128 -5.24 10.06 -3.13
C ILE A 128 -6.61 10.46 -2.58
N VAL A 129 -7.27 9.50 -1.95
CA VAL A 129 -8.55 9.69 -1.27
C VAL A 129 -8.28 9.48 0.22
N ASN A 130 -8.25 10.56 0.97
CA ASN A 130 -8.01 10.49 2.42
C ASN A 130 -8.74 11.63 3.12
N LEU A 131 -9.32 11.35 4.29
CA LEU A 131 -10.05 12.34 5.07
C LEU A 131 -9.12 13.29 5.85
N GLN A 132 -7.84 12.94 6.02
CA GLN A 132 -6.85 13.74 6.74
C GLN A 132 -6.05 14.65 5.79
N PHE A 133 -6.17 15.97 5.94
CA PHE A 133 -5.29 17.01 5.37
C PHE A 133 -4.19 17.31 6.42
N PRO A 134 -2.84 17.22 6.18
CA PRO A 134 -2.03 17.95 5.20
C PRO A 134 -0.70 17.23 4.77
N TYR A 135 -0.67 15.91 4.54
CA TYR A 135 0.61 15.17 4.39
C TYR A 135 1.13 15.02 2.94
N LEU A 136 0.52 15.72 1.99
CA LEU A 136 0.73 15.56 0.53
C LEU A 136 1.88 16.37 -0.05
N TYR A 137 2.37 17.39 0.66
CA TYR A 137 3.42 18.30 0.18
C TYR A 137 4.65 17.59 -0.47
N PRO A 138 5.20 16.50 0.09
CA PRO A 138 6.38 15.87 -0.51
C PRO A 138 6.10 15.08 -1.80
N LEU A 139 4.85 14.65 -2.03
CA LEU A 139 4.47 13.81 -3.16
C LEU A 139 3.92 14.62 -4.34
N CYS A 140 3.33 15.81 -4.11
CA CYS A 140 2.89 16.70 -5.21
C CYS A 140 4.06 17.08 -6.15
N HIS A 141 5.31 17.14 -5.65
CA HIS A 141 6.51 17.39 -6.48
C HIS A 141 6.94 16.20 -7.35
N ILE A 142 6.43 15.00 -7.07
CA ILE A 142 6.89 13.74 -7.66
C ILE A 142 6.05 13.33 -8.88
N THR A 143 4.74 13.54 -8.81
CA THR A 143 3.74 13.15 -9.80
C THR A 143 2.54 14.08 -9.69
N ARG A 144 1.82 14.34 -10.79
CA ARG A 144 0.53 15.06 -10.76
C ARG A 144 -0.45 14.29 -9.88
N CYS A 145 -0.73 14.84 -8.70
CA CYS A 145 -1.58 14.21 -7.69
C CYS A 145 -2.98 14.78 -7.77
N PHE A 146 -3.98 13.91 -7.68
CA PHE A 146 -5.38 14.29 -7.56
C PHE A 146 -5.88 13.95 -6.16
N TYR A 147 -6.42 14.95 -5.47
CA TYR A 147 -6.96 14.78 -4.12
C TYR A 147 -8.48 14.91 -4.15
N LEU A 148 -9.18 13.89 -3.65
CA LEU A 148 -10.62 13.93 -3.40
C LEU A 148 -10.84 14.06 -1.89
N SER A 149 -11.43 15.18 -1.46
CA SER A 149 -11.80 15.42 -0.06
C SER A 149 -13.04 16.28 0.01
N ASN A 150 -13.97 15.87 0.89
CA ASN A 150 -15.22 16.59 1.15
C ASN A 150 -15.03 17.82 2.06
N THR A 151 -13.78 18.15 2.44
CA THR A 151 -13.49 19.25 3.36
C THR A 151 -13.17 20.51 2.57
N LEU A 152 -14.03 21.53 2.65
CA LEU A 152 -13.95 22.87 2.02
C LEU A 152 -12.69 23.72 2.36
N ARG A 153 -11.64 23.13 2.93
CA ARG A 153 -10.37 23.79 3.24
C ARG A 153 -9.22 23.29 2.37
N ALA A 154 -9.47 23.11 1.08
CA ALA A 154 -8.40 22.87 0.12
C ALA A 154 -7.63 24.19 -0.10
N ALA A 155 -6.65 24.47 0.76
CA ALA A 155 -5.57 25.37 0.35
C ALA A 155 -4.89 24.72 -0.85
N ALA A 156 -5.08 25.31 -2.04
CA ALA A 156 -4.59 24.77 -3.30
C ALA A 156 -3.06 24.62 -3.23
N LEU A 157 -2.58 23.38 -3.15
CA LEU A 157 -1.14 23.10 -3.21
C LEU A 157 -0.65 23.20 -4.66
N PRO A 158 0.48 23.85 -4.92
CA PRO A 158 1.06 23.91 -6.27
C PRO A 158 1.27 22.50 -6.85
N GLY A 159 0.74 22.24 -8.05
CA GLY A 159 0.89 20.96 -8.76
C GLY A 159 -0.10 19.84 -8.35
N CYS A 160 -0.97 20.11 -7.38
CA CYS A 160 -2.01 19.19 -6.93
C CYS A 160 -3.38 19.64 -7.50
N VAL A 161 -4.08 18.73 -8.19
CA VAL A 161 -5.42 19.00 -8.74
C VAL A 161 -6.46 18.50 -7.75
N TYR A 162 -7.34 19.39 -7.31
CA TYR A 162 -8.43 19.05 -6.40
C TYR A 162 -9.67 18.76 -7.26
N ALA A 163 -10.29 17.61 -7.06
CA ALA A 163 -11.65 17.43 -7.54
C ALA A 163 -12.57 17.98 -6.46
N GLU A 164 -13.20 19.12 -6.74
CA GLU A 164 -14.34 19.57 -5.96
C GLU A 164 -15.52 18.63 -6.27
N ASP A 165 -16.27 18.26 -5.23
CA ASP A 165 -17.49 17.49 -5.39
C ASP A 165 -18.40 18.23 -6.37
N ASN A 166 -18.53 17.71 -7.60
CA ASN A 166 -19.65 18.06 -8.45
C ASN A 166 -20.91 17.77 -7.64
N LYS A 167 -21.66 18.82 -7.34
CA LYS A 167 -23.05 18.70 -6.87
C LYS A 167 -23.75 17.69 -7.78
N PHE A 168 -24.15 16.56 -7.22
CA PHE A 168 -25.17 15.71 -7.81
C PHE A 168 -26.47 16.50 -7.91
#